data_AF-A0A537B2W6-F1
#
_entry.id   AF-A0A537B2W6-F1
#
_cell.length_a   1.000
_cell.length_b   1.000
_cell.length_c   1.000
_cell.angle_alpha   90.00
_cell.angle_beta   90.00
_cell.angle_gamma   90.00
#
_symmetry.space_group_name_H-M   'P 1'
#
loop_
_entity.id
_entity.type
_entity.pdbx_description
1 polymer ?
#
loop_
_entity_poly.entity_id
_entity_poly.type
_entity_poly.pdbx_seq_one_letter_code
_entity_poly.pdbx_strand_id
1 'polypeptide(L)'
;MCVATPEQTEGPYFVDEHLNRSDIRSDPVDGSVRPGLPLRLQIRVGRIDSTGCRPLVGATVDIWHCDAQGVYSDVSERPFRTLGSRFLRGYQVTDASGSVRFVTIYPGWYPGRTVHIHCKIRTGPDAARALQWTSQLYFDDAITDQAHRHIAYPQRERPRTRNGGDGIFQDDGRSLMLTLSGATEGYDARFEVGLKLHS
;
A
#
# COMPACT_ATOMS: atom_id res chain seq x y z
N MET A 1 -12.18 15.60 -12.47
CA MET A 1 -12.13 14.62 -13.57
C MET A 1 -11.36 13.41 -13.06
N CYS A 2 -11.95 12.22 -13.08
CA CYS A 2 -11.31 10.99 -12.61
C CYS A 2 -10.56 10.38 -13.79
N VAL A 3 -9.24 10.26 -13.67
CA VAL A 3 -8.37 9.67 -14.69
C VAL A 3 -8.06 8.24 -14.31
N ALA A 4 -7.78 7.40 -15.32
CA ALA A 4 -7.38 6.02 -15.05
C ALA A 4 -6.05 6.02 -14.28
N THR A 5 -6.01 5.31 -13.17
CA THR A 5 -4.81 5.19 -12.35
C THR A 5 -3.89 4.12 -12.96
N PRO A 6 -2.60 4.42 -13.18
CA PRO A 6 -1.69 3.48 -13.84
C PRO A 6 -1.42 2.24 -12.98
N GLU A 7 -1.25 1.12 -13.67
CA GLU A 7 -0.80 -0.14 -13.08
C GLU A 7 0.71 -0.17 -12.99
N GLN A 8 1.22 -0.86 -11.97
CA GLN A 8 2.64 -1.14 -11.83
C GLN A 8 2.82 -2.59 -11.39
N THR A 9 4.07 -3.08 -11.47
CA THR A 9 4.39 -4.44 -11.06
C THR A 9 3.93 -4.74 -9.62
N GLU A 10 3.35 -5.92 -9.44
CA GLU A 10 3.03 -6.50 -8.14
C GLU A 10 4.29 -6.65 -7.26
N GLY A 11 5.43 -6.90 -7.89
CA GLY A 11 6.64 -7.31 -7.19
C GLY A 11 6.54 -8.73 -6.63
N PRO A 12 7.63 -9.23 -6.02
CA PRO A 12 7.77 -10.66 -5.68
C PRO A 12 7.08 -11.07 -4.38
N TYR A 13 6.42 -10.15 -3.68
CA TYR A 13 6.01 -10.35 -2.29
C TYR A 13 4.49 -10.30 -2.09
N PHE A 14 3.67 -10.40 -3.13
CA PHE A 14 2.23 -10.56 -2.93
C PHE A 14 1.91 -11.99 -2.46
N VAL A 15 1.08 -12.09 -1.43
CA VAL A 15 0.53 -13.35 -0.93
C VAL A 15 -0.91 -13.09 -0.55
N ASP A 16 -1.84 -13.86 -1.14
CA ASP A 16 -3.26 -13.79 -0.76
C ASP A 16 -3.51 -14.62 0.50
N GLU A 17 -3.24 -14.00 1.66
CA GLU A 17 -3.47 -14.60 2.97
C GLU A 17 -4.95 -14.56 3.40
N HIS A 18 -5.84 -14.02 2.55
CA HIS A 18 -7.28 -13.90 2.82
C HIS A 18 -7.61 -13.19 4.15
N LEU A 19 -6.80 -12.19 4.54
CA LEU A 19 -6.93 -11.45 5.80
C LEU A 19 -7.85 -10.24 5.67
N ASN A 20 -9.14 -10.40 5.97
CA ASN A 20 -10.09 -9.28 6.04
C ASN A 20 -9.94 -8.49 7.35
N ARG A 21 -9.16 -7.39 7.33
CA ARG A 21 -8.89 -6.60 8.53
C ARG A 21 -8.49 -5.16 8.20
N SER A 22 -8.93 -4.21 9.04
CA SER A 22 -8.53 -2.81 8.92
C SER A 22 -7.18 -2.55 9.59
N ASP A 23 -6.96 -3.04 10.80
CA ASP A 23 -5.65 -2.97 11.47
C ASP A 23 -4.76 -4.12 11.00
N ILE A 24 -3.70 -3.78 10.27
CA ILE A 24 -2.75 -4.75 9.72
C ILE A 24 -1.45 -4.83 10.51
N ARG A 25 -1.32 -4.10 11.64
CA ARG A 25 -0.06 -4.01 12.39
C ARG A 25 0.26 -5.26 13.18
N SER A 26 -0.77 -5.96 13.67
CA SER A 26 -0.60 -7.22 14.40
C SER A 26 -0.32 -8.37 13.44
N ASP A 27 0.57 -9.27 13.85
CA ASP A 27 0.67 -10.58 13.24
C ASP A 27 -0.38 -11.50 13.87
N PRO A 28 -1.34 -12.05 13.11
CA PRO A 28 -2.36 -12.95 13.64
C PRO A 28 -1.78 -14.30 14.12
N VAL A 29 -0.55 -14.65 13.75
CA VAL A 29 0.07 -15.91 14.13
C VAL A 29 0.58 -15.89 15.57
N ASP A 30 1.20 -14.80 15.99
CA ASP A 30 1.83 -14.69 17.31
C ASP A 30 1.34 -13.50 18.17
N GLY A 31 0.47 -12.64 17.62
CA GLY A 31 -0.07 -11.47 18.28
C GLY A 31 0.90 -10.27 18.35
N SER A 32 2.11 -10.39 17.81
CA SER A 32 3.11 -9.32 17.85
C SER A 32 2.67 -8.13 17.00
N VAL A 33 2.90 -6.91 17.48
CA VAL A 33 2.55 -5.68 16.75
C VAL A 33 3.81 -5.06 16.18
N ARG A 34 3.82 -4.78 14.87
CA ARG A 34 4.97 -4.13 14.23
C ARG A 34 5.13 -2.68 14.72
N PRO A 35 6.31 -2.31 15.25
CA PRO A 35 6.59 -0.94 15.63
C PRO A 35 6.75 -0.05 14.39
N GLY A 36 6.30 1.20 14.49
CA GLY A 36 6.41 2.18 13.42
C GLY A 36 5.56 3.41 13.72
N LEU A 37 5.80 4.49 12.98
CA LEU A 37 4.99 5.69 13.09
C LEU A 37 3.58 5.39 12.56
N PRO A 38 2.50 5.62 13.33
CA PRO A 38 1.14 5.29 12.90
C PRO A 38 0.74 5.94 11.57
N LEU A 39 0.05 5.17 10.73
CA LEU A 39 -0.49 5.62 9.44
C LEU A 39 -1.93 5.12 9.31
N ARG A 40 -2.89 6.03 9.17
CA ARG A 40 -4.27 5.71 8.79
C ARG A 40 -4.41 5.93 7.30
N LEU A 41 -4.66 4.88 6.54
CA LEU A 41 -4.76 4.94 5.09
C LEU A 41 -6.22 4.78 4.65
N GLN A 42 -6.72 5.76 3.89
CA GLN A 42 -7.99 5.64 3.19
C GLN A 42 -7.74 5.56 1.68
N ILE A 43 -8.27 4.51 1.05
CA ILE A 43 -8.28 4.37 -0.41
C ILE A 43 -9.72 4.46 -0.88
N ARG A 44 -9.99 5.33 -1.84
CA ARG A 44 -11.27 5.42 -2.52
C ARG A 44 -11.14 4.85 -3.92
N VAL A 45 -12.03 3.94 -4.29
CA VAL A 45 -12.04 3.30 -5.60
C VAL A 45 -13.27 3.77 -6.37
N GLY A 46 -13.02 4.31 -7.56
CA GLY A 46 -14.04 4.74 -8.49
C GLY A 46 -13.99 3.94 -9.79
N ARG A 47 -15.15 3.60 -10.34
CA ARG A 47 -15.30 3.15 -11.72
C ARG A 47 -15.41 4.37 -12.62
N ILE A 48 -14.60 4.41 -13.67
CA ILE A 48 -14.67 5.40 -14.74
C ILE A 48 -15.60 4.86 -15.82
N ASP A 49 -16.65 5.61 -16.12
CA ASP A 49 -17.58 5.36 -17.22
C ASP A 49 -17.81 6.64 -18.06
N SER A 50 -18.67 6.55 -19.08
CA SER A 50 -18.99 7.68 -19.97
C SER A 50 -19.67 8.86 -19.26
N THR A 51 -20.17 8.66 -18.03
CA THR A 51 -20.88 9.66 -17.23
C THR A 51 -20.01 10.25 -16.12
N GLY A 52 -18.81 9.73 -15.87
CA GLY A 52 -17.87 10.23 -14.88
C GLY A 52 -17.27 9.13 -14.01
N CYS A 53 -17.06 9.44 -12.72
CA CYS A 53 -16.45 8.53 -11.76
C CYS A 53 -17.42 8.22 -10.64
N ARG A 54 -17.89 6.98 -10.59
CA ARG A 54 -18.83 6.51 -9.58
C ARG A 54 -18.09 5.64 -8.57
N PRO A 55 -18.44 5.70 -7.28
CA PRO A 55 -17.91 4.77 -6.30
C PRO A 55 -18.04 3.32 -6.76
N LEU A 56 -16.95 2.55 -6.68
CA LEU A 56 -16.97 1.13 -6.93
C LEU A 56 -17.19 0.41 -5.60
N VAL A 57 -18.41 -0.06 -5.37
CA VAL A 57 -18.82 -0.77 -4.15
C VAL A 57 -18.50 -2.27 -4.28
N GLY A 58 -18.06 -2.90 -3.20
CA GLY A 58 -17.86 -4.37 -3.16
C GLY A 58 -16.57 -4.86 -3.82
N ALA A 59 -15.69 -3.97 -4.28
CA ALA A 59 -14.34 -4.32 -4.68
C ALA A 59 -13.47 -4.64 -3.46
N THR A 60 -12.68 -5.71 -3.57
CA THR A 60 -11.66 -6.08 -2.58
C THR A 60 -10.39 -5.27 -2.85
N VAL A 61 -9.87 -4.61 -1.83
CA VAL A 61 -8.63 -3.84 -1.88
C VAL A 61 -7.64 -4.50 -0.93
N ASP A 62 -6.60 -5.11 -1.48
CA ASP A 62 -5.47 -5.69 -0.75
C ASP A 62 -4.35 -4.66 -0.65
N ILE A 63 -3.74 -4.53 0.53
CA ILE A 63 -2.49 -3.80 0.72
C ILE A 63 -1.42 -4.66 1.40
N TRP A 64 -0.18 -4.42 1.02
CA TRP A 64 0.99 -4.99 1.71
C TRP A 64 2.18 -4.05 1.62
N HIS A 65 3.00 -4.05 2.66
CA HIS A 65 4.25 -3.28 2.67
C HIS A 65 5.25 -3.85 3.68
N CYS A 66 6.49 -3.39 3.58
CA CYS A 66 7.52 -3.73 4.55
C CYS A 66 7.32 -3.02 5.89
N ASP A 67 7.88 -3.60 6.95
CA ASP A 67 7.95 -2.95 8.26
C ASP A 67 8.95 -1.78 8.29
N ALA A 68 9.13 -1.15 9.46
CA ALA A 68 10.07 -0.05 9.65
C ALA A 68 11.53 -0.43 9.32
N GLN A 69 11.86 -1.72 9.34
CA GLN A 69 13.17 -2.28 9.02
C GLN A 69 13.29 -2.68 7.53
N GLY A 70 12.27 -2.45 6.72
CA GLY A 70 12.27 -2.84 5.31
C GLY A 70 12.04 -4.34 5.09
N VAL A 71 11.49 -5.05 6.07
CA VAL A 71 11.23 -6.49 6.01
C VAL A 71 9.76 -6.74 5.62
N TYR A 72 9.54 -7.57 4.61
CA TYR A 72 8.20 -8.10 4.30
C TYR A 72 7.92 -9.37 5.09
N SER A 73 6.68 -9.56 5.50
CA SER A 73 6.17 -10.82 6.06
C SER A 73 5.96 -11.87 4.96
N ASP A 74 5.96 -13.15 5.32
CA ASP A 74 5.78 -14.30 4.44
C ASP A 74 6.75 -14.38 3.24
N VAL A 75 8.03 -14.04 3.44
CA VAL A 75 9.06 -14.15 2.41
C VAL A 75 10.06 -15.25 2.77
N SER A 76 10.15 -16.27 1.92
CA SER A 76 11.09 -17.40 2.08
C SER A 76 12.54 -17.00 1.78
N GLU A 77 12.74 -16.07 0.86
CA GLU A 77 14.06 -15.66 0.37
C GLU A 77 14.84 -14.82 1.39
N ARG A 78 16.17 -14.88 1.28
CA ARG A 78 17.05 -13.93 1.97
C ARG A 78 16.81 -12.52 1.40
N PRO A 79 16.92 -11.46 2.23
CA PRO A 79 17.41 -11.47 3.60
C PRO A 79 16.33 -11.66 4.68
N PHE A 80 15.03 -11.72 4.34
CA PHE A 80 13.94 -11.61 5.31
C PHE A 80 13.68 -12.90 6.09
N ARG A 81 13.51 -14.04 5.41
CA ARG A 81 13.22 -15.35 6.05
C ARG A 81 12.05 -15.29 7.04
N THR A 82 10.92 -14.74 6.60
CA THR A 82 9.71 -14.47 7.41
C THR A 82 8.54 -15.37 7.04
N LEU A 83 8.80 -16.52 6.42
CA LEU A 83 7.77 -17.48 6.00
C LEU A 83 6.81 -17.80 7.16
N GLY A 84 5.50 -17.66 6.92
CA GLY A 84 4.44 -17.85 7.89
C GLY A 84 4.07 -16.62 8.72
N SER A 85 4.90 -15.57 8.77
CA SER A 85 4.51 -14.30 9.38
C SER A 85 3.50 -13.57 8.49
N ARG A 86 2.57 -12.82 9.10
CA ARG A 86 1.44 -12.20 8.39
C ARG A 86 1.24 -10.72 8.71
N PHE A 87 2.15 -10.06 9.41
CA PHE A 87 2.05 -8.62 9.68
C PHE A 87 2.02 -7.76 8.40
N LEU A 88 1.42 -6.57 8.48
CA LEU A 88 1.41 -5.51 7.46
C LEU A 88 0.88 -5.94 6.08
N ARG A 89 -0.08 -6.88 6.11
CA ARG A 89 -0.83 -7.39 4.96
C ARG A 89 -2.30 -7.49 5.31
N GLY A 90 -3.20 -7.12 4.40
CA GLY A 90 -4.63 -7.32 4.62
C GLY A 90 -5.46 -6.73 3.51
N TYR A 91 -6.73 -7.11 3.51
CA TYR A 91 -7.70 -6.56 2.59
C TYR A 91 -8.92 -6.00 3.30
N GLN A 92 -9.59 -5.11 2.59
CA GLN A 92 -10.90 -4.59 2.96
C GLN A 92 -11.80 -4.55 1.73
N VAL A 93 -13.10 -4.53 1.96
CA VAL A 93 -14.10 -4.41 0.90
C VAL A 93 -14.62 -2.98 0.89
N THR A 94 -14.65 -2.37 -0.29
CA THR A 94 -15.11 -1.00 -0.49
C THR A 94 -16.57 -0.81 -0.06
N ASP A 95 -16.79 0.20 0.79
CA ASP A 95 -18.11 0.59 1.30
C ASP A 95 -18.99 1.29 0.23
N ALA A 96 -20.17 1.76 0.62
CA ALA A 96 -21.09 2.46 -0.28
C ALA A 96 -20.51 3.76 -0.89
N SER A 97 -19.46 4.32 -0.28
CA SER A 97 -18.72 5.47 -0.81
C SER A 97 -17.54 5.09 -1.71
N GLY A 98 -17.33 3.78 -1.92
CA GLY A 98 -16.20 3.20 -2.63
C GLY A 98 -14.92 3.20 -1.79
N SER A 99 -15.01 3.32 -0.47
CA SER A 99 -13.83 3.53 0.38
C SER A 99 -13.47 2.28 1.19
N VAL A 100 -12.17 2.11 1.42
CA VAL A 100 -11.60 1.22 2.44
C VAL A 100 -10.70 2.03 3.38
N ARG A 101 -10.52 1.53 4.61
CA ARG A 101 -9.67 2.16 5.63
C ARG A 101 -8.78 1.13 6.28
N PHE A 102 -7.51 1.46 6.41
CA PHE A 102 -6.52 0.65 7.09
C PHE A 102 -5.84 1.44 8.20
N VAL A 103 -5.51 0.76 9.29
CA VAL A 103 -4.60 1.22 10.33
C VAL A 103 -3.31 0.43 10.17
N THR A 104 -2.22 1.14 9.89
CA THR A 104 -0.90 0.57 9.67
C THR A 104 0.20 1.48 10.23
N ILE A 105 1.44 1.28 9.80
CA ILE A 105 2.59 2.14 10.07
C ILE A 105 3.13 2.73 8.77
N TYR A 106 3.80 3.87 8.86
CA TYR A 106 4.58 4.42 7.74
C TYR A 106 5.68 3.41 7.36
N PRO A 107 5.82 3.00 6.09
CA PRO A 107 6.75 1.92 5.74
C PRO A 107 8.22 2.32 5.93
N GLY A 108 9.06 1.32 6.20
CA GLY A 108 10.51 1.45 6.08
C GLY A 108 10.95 1.40 4.62
N TRP A 109 12.20 1.00 4.39
CA TRP A 109 12.75 0.86 3.04
C TRP A 109 13.73 -0.31 2.95
N TYR A 110 13.86 -0.87 1.75
CA TYR A 110 14.84 -1.89 1.39
C TYR A 110 15.67 -1.44 0.17
N PRO A 111 16.91 -1.95 0.00
CA PRO A 111 17.81 -1.46 -1.05
C PRO A 111 17.19 -1.52 -2.45
N GLY A 112 17.40 -0.45 -3.22
CA GLY A 112 16.99 -0.37 -4.62
C GLY A 112 15.57 0.15 -4.84
N ARG A 113 14.78 0.38 -3.79
CA ARG A 113 13.39 0.84 -3.89
C ARG A 113 13.10 2.05 -3.00
N THR A 114 12.30 2.99 -3.49
CA THR A 114 11.75 4.08 -2.68
C THR A 114 10.67 3.55 -1.73
N VAL A 115 10.23 4.35 -0.76
CA VAL A 115 9.17 3.95 0.20
C VAL A 115 7.83 3.85 -0.53
N HIS A 116 7.15 2.71 -0.36
CA HIS A 116 5.87 2.45 -1.01
C HIS A 116 4.97 1.51 -0.20
N ILE A 117 3.66 1.57 -0.49
CA ILE A 117 2.66 0.56 -0.12
C ILE A 117 2.15 -0.07 -1.41
N HIS A 118 2.16 -1.39 -1.52
CA HIS A 118 1.53 -2.04 -2.66
C HIS A 118 0.02 -2.06 -2.51
N CYS A 119 -0.70 -1.97 -3.62
CA CYS A 119 -2.15 -2.04 -3.66
C CYS A 119 -2.61 -2.94 -4.80
N LYS A 120 -3.52 -3.86 -4.50
CA LYS A 120 -4.23 -4.66 -5.49
C LYS A 120 -5.73 -4.49 -5.29
N ILE A 121 -6.46 -4.32 -6.39
CA ILE A 121 -7.92 -4.22 -6.39
C ILE A 121 -8.51 -5.33 -7.25
N ARG A 122 -9.46 -6.07 -6.68
CA ARG A 122 -10.16 -7.18 -7.33
C ARG A 122 -11.66 -6.93 -7.37
N THR A 123 -12.29 -7.14 -8.51
CA THR A 123 -13.75 -6.93 -8.68
C THR A 123 -14.47 -8.26 -8.87
N GLY A 124 -15.23 -8.71 -7.87
CA GLY A 124 -16.08 -9.91 -7.95
C GLY A 124 -15.33 -11.26 -7.78
N PRO A 125 -16.05 -12.34 -7.43
CA PRO A 125 -15.48 -13.66 -7.20
C PRO A 125 -15.25 -14.47 -8.48
N ASP A 126 -15.80 -14.01 -9.62
CA ASP A 126 -15.90 -14.78 -10.85
C ASP A 126 -14.72 -14.45 -11.78
N ALA A 127 -13.76 -15.37 -11.88
CA ALA A 127 -12.48 -15.15 -12.57
C ALA A 127 -12.63 -14.73 -14.04
N ALA A 128 -13.74 -15.07 -14.70
CA ALA A 128 -14.01 -14.71 -16.10
C ALA A 128 -14.34 -13.22 -16.30
N ARG A 129 -14.72 -12.49 -15.25
CA ARG A 129 -15.07 -11.05 -15.30
C ARG A 129 -14.34 -10.21 -14.24
N ALA A 130 -13.44 -10.83 -13.47
CA ALA A 130 -12.71 -10.17 -12.42
C ALA A 130 -11.58 -9.32 -12.99
N LEU A 131 -11.70 -7.99 -12.87
CA LEU A 131 -10.55 -7.13 -13.01
C LEU A 131 -9.61 -7.39 -11.83
N GLN A 132 -8.33 -7.54 -12.12
CA GLN A 132 -7.26 -7.32 -11.16
C GLN A 132 -6.48 -6.08 -11.59
N TRP A 133 -6.45 -5.07 -10.74
CA TRP A 133 -5.59 -3.89 -10.90
C TRP A 133 -4.52 -3.94 -9.83
N THR A 134 -3.26 -3.77 -10.21
CA THR A 134 -2.14 -3.76 -9.24
C THR A 134 -1.27 -2.54 -9.47
N SER A 135 -0.87 -1.89 -8.38
CA SER A 135 0.03 -0.75 -8.42
C SER A 135 0.74 -0.55 -7.08
N GLN A 136 1.45 0.57 -6.95
CA GLN A 136 2.17 0.95 -5.75
C GLN A 136 1.85 2.40 -5.41
N LEU A 137 1.79 2.71 -4.11
CA LEU A 137 1.44 4.03 -3.59
C LEU A 137 2.67 4.63 -2.92
N TYR A 138 3.07 5.82 -3.35
CA TYR A 138 4.32 6.46 -2.98
C TYR A 138 4.12 7.63 -2.03
N PHE A 139 5.21 8.06 -1.41
CA PHE A 139 5.23 9.14 -0.45
C PHE A 139 6.14 10.28 -0.92
N ASP A 140 5.84 11.49 -0.48
CA ASP A 140 6.75 12.62 -0.67
C ASP A 140 8.06 12.39 0.10
N ASP A 141 9.17 12.65 -0.60
CA ASP A 141 10.51 12.39 -0.09
C ASP A 141 10.82 13.23 1.17
N ALA A 142 10.35 14.47 1.27
CA ALA A 142 10.56 15.30 2.45
C ALA A 142 9.73 14.81 3.64
N ILE A 143 8.50 14.33 3.39
CA ILE A 143 7.68 13.70 4.44
C ILE A 143 8.33 12.40 4.92
N THR A 144 8.89 11.58 4.01
CA THR A 144 9.66 10.39 4.40
C THR A 144 10.86 10.75 5.27
N ASP A 145 11.59 11.80 4.92
CA ASP A 145 12.75 12.26 5.70
C ASP A 145 12.36 12.69 7.12
N GLN A 146 11.14 13.23 7.31
CA GLN A 146 10.61 13.53 8.63
C GLN A 146 10.14 12.26 9.37
N ALA A 147 9.40 11.38 8.71
CA ALA A 147 8.87 10.15 9.29
C ALA A 147 10.00 9.23 9.80
N HIS A 148 11.07 9.09 9.02
CA HIS A 148 12.22 8.22 9.35
C HIS A 148 13.15 8.80 10.45
N ARG A 149 12.82 9.95 11.03
CA ARG A 149 13.44 10.42 12.28
C ARG A 149 12.84 9.77 13.53
N HIS A 150 11.67 9.15 13.41
CA HIS A 150 11.03 8.45 14.52
C HIS A 150 11.88 7.23 14.94
N ILE A 151 11.93 6.95 16.25
CA ILE A 151 12.82 5.94 16.86
C ILE A 151 12.64 4.52 16.31
N ALA A 152 11.47 4.22 15.76
CA ALA A 152 11.18 2.91 15.17
C ALA A 152 11.97 2.63 13.86
N TYR A 153 12.50 3.67 13.20
CA TYR A 153 13.21 3.53 11.94
C TYR A 153 14.73 3.51 12.17
N PRO A 154 15.45 2.54 11.59
CA PRO A 154 16.89 2.44 11.77
C PRO A 154 17.61 3.59 11.07
N GLN A 155 18.58 4.20 11.74
CA GLN A 155 19.55 5.05 11.09
C GLN A 155 20.56 4.15 10.37
N ARG A 156 20.62 4.25 9.04
CA ARG A 156 21.51 3.42 8.21
C ARG A 156 22.61 4.27 7.60
N GLU A 157 23.80 3.69 7.45
CA GLU A 157 24.94 4.34 6.80
C GLU A 157 24.64 4.69 5.33
N ARG A 158 23.92 3.80 4.64
CA ARG A 158 23.51 4.01 3.26
C ARG A 158 22.18 4.77 3.22
N PRO A 159 22.07 5.83 2.39
CA PRO A 159 20.82 6.52 2.21
C PRO A 159 19.80 5.61 1.53
N ARG A 160 18.51 5.84 1.82
CA ARG A 160 17.40 5.25 1.09
C ARG A 160 17.41 5.70 -0.37
N THR A 161 16.90 4.86 -1.26
CA THR A 161 16.55 5.30 -2.62
C THR A 161 15.42 6.33 -2.53
N ARG A 162 15.63 7.51 -3.12
CA ARG A 162 14.58 8.55 -3.27
C ARG A 162 13.70 8.23 -4.47
N ASN A 163 12.52 8.86 -4.55
CA ASN A 163 11.57 8.64 -5.64
C ASN A 163 12.23 8.79 -7.02
N GLY A 164 12.99 9.86 -7.22
CA GLY A 164 13.68 10.09 -8.50
C GLY A 164 14.75 9.05 -8.88
N GLY A 165 15.17 8.19 -7.95
CA GLY A 165 16.14 7.11 -8.19
C GLY A 165 15.53 5.71 -8.25
N ASP A 166 14.21 5.57 -8.10
CA ASP A 166 13.51 4.29 -8.22
C ASP A 166 12.93 4.17 -9.63
N GLY A 167 13.35 3.15 -10.38
CA GLY A 167 12.92 2.94 -11.77
C GLY A 167 11.43 2.64 -11.94
N ILE A 168 10.78 2.06 -10.92
CA ILE A 168 9.32 1.84 -10.93
C ILE A 168 8.62 3.16 -10.62
N PHE A 169 9.14 3.98 -9.70
CA PHE A 169 8.57 5.32 -9.50
C PHE A 169 8.68 6.20 -10.75
N GLN A 170 9.78 6.07 -11.51
CA GLN A 170 9.94 6.80 -12.77
C GLN A 170 8.90 6.42 -13.82
N ASP A 171 8.36 5.19 -13.74
CA ASP A 171 7.27 4.67 -14.56
C ASP A 171 5.91 5.05 -13.96
N ASP A 172 5.51 6.32 -14.13
CA ASP A 172 4.24 6.91 -13.69
C ASP A 172 3.98 7.04 -12.17
N GLY A 173 4.98 6.77 -11.31
CA GLY A 173 4.88 6.89 -9.85
C GLY A 173 4.47 8.27 -9.32
N ARG A 174 4.70 9.35 -10.09
CA ARG A 174 4.22 10.70 -9.73
C ARG A 174 2.70 10.79 -9.63
N SER A 175 1.96 10.00 -10.42
CA SER A 175 0.50 9.93 -10.37
C SER A 175 -0.03 9.05 -9.23
N LEU A 176 0.87 8.35 -8.55
CA LEU A 176 0.61 7.36 -7.50
C LEU A 176 1.02 7.86 -6.11
N MET A 177 1.16 9.18 -5.95
CA MET A 177 1.54 9.82 -4.71
C MET A 177 0.36 9.92 -3.74
N LEU A 178 0.58 9.47 -2.51
CA LEU A 178 -0.36 9.64 -1.41
C LEU A 178 -0.46 11.10 -1.00
N THR A 179 -1.68 11.56 -0.70
CA THR A 179 -1.90 12.83 -0.01
C THR A 179 -1.87 12.60 1.49
N LEU A 180 -0.89 13.21 2.19
CA LEU A 180 -0.71 13.06 3.63
C LEU A 180 -1.12 14.31 4.39
N SER A 181 -1.67 14.12 5.58
CA SER A 181 -1.87 15.15 6.60
C SER A 181 -1.48 14.62 7.98
N GLY A 182 -1.09 15.50 8.90
CA GLY A 182 -0.55 15.15 10.21
C GLY A 182 0.96 15.36 10.30
N ALA A 183 1.51 15.19 11.50
CA ALA A 183 2.94 15.29 11.79
C ALA A 183 3.24 14.60 13.13
N THR A 184 4.49 14.17 13.31
CA THR A 184 5.13 13.74 14.57
C THR A 184 4.54 12.48 15.24
N GLU A 185 3.23 12.40 15.43
CA GLU A 185 2.52 11.29 16.08
C GLU A 185 1.94 10.27 15.09
N GLY A 186 1.89 10.63 13.81
CA GLY A 186 1.36 9.79 12.74
C GLY A 186 0.83 10.61 11.57
N TYR A 187 0.39 9.90 10.55
CA TYR A 187 -0.21 10.51 9.36
C TYR A 187 -1.57 9.90 9.02
N ASP A 188 -2.46 10.74 8.51
CA ASP A 188 -3.60 10.33 7.71
C ASP A 188 -3.21 10.43 6.23
N ALA A 189 -3.29 9.32 5.52
CA ALA A 189 -3.01 9.23 4.09
C ALA A 189 -4.27 8.92 3.29
N ARG A 190 -4.40 9.56 2.14
CA ARG A 190 -5.51 9.36 1.20
C ARG A 190 -5.01 9.10 -0.21
N PHE A 191 -5.70 8.21 -0.91
CA PHE A 191 -5.53 7.98 -2.34
C PHE A 191 -6.87 7.72 -3.02
N GLU A 192 -7.00 8.17 -4.27
CA GLU A 192 -8.14 7.86 -5.12
C GLU A 192 -7.68 7.04 -6.33
N VAL A 193 -8.32 5.89 -6.54
CA VAL A 193 -8.07 5.00 -7.68
C VAL A 193 -9.24 5.10 -8.66
N GLY A 194 -8.93 5.42 -9.91
CA GLY A 194 -9.88 5.40 -11.02
C GLY A 194 -9.66 4.18 -11.91
N LEU A 195 -10.63 3.28 -11.97
CA LEU A 195 -10.57 2.04 -12.76
C LEU A 195 -11.49 2.12 -13.98
N LYS A 196 -10.93 1.90 -15.17
CA LYS A 196 -11.73 1.65 -16.37
C LYS A 196 -12.17 0.19 -16.36
N LEU A 197 -13.46 -0.04 -16.11
CA LEU A 197 -14.02 -1.39 -16.16
C LEU A 197 -14.59 -1.63 -17.56
N HIS A 198 -13.98 -2.54 -18.30
CA HIS A 198 -14.51 -2.99 -19.58
C HIS A 198 -15.81 -3.77 -19.33
N SER A 199 -16.89 -3.32 -19.96
CA SER A 199 -18.20 -3.99 -19.99
C SER A 199 -18.19 -5.16 -20.97
#